data_AF-A0A410WTG0-F1
#
_entry.id   AF-A0A410WTG0-F1
#
_cell.length_a   1.000
_cell.length_b   1.000
_cell.length_c   1.000
_cell.angle_alpha   90.00
_cell.angle_beta   90.00
_cell.angle_gamma   90.00
#
_symmetry.space_group_name_H-M   'P 1'
#
loop_
_entity.id
_entity.type
_entity.pdbx_description
1 polymer ?
#
loop_
_entity_poly.entity_id
_entity_poly.type
_entity_poly.pdbx_seq_one_letter_code
_entity_poly.pdbx_strand_id
1 'polypeptide(L)'
;MPDFNSIKELQRYIQTKANLALKNEVATNTVEAMMKKIDEVVYDVYEPKVYEREKDHGGLTDPNNIRVQMINDDTVSIENIRSDGNRNVVEIVETGQGYYYSFDYTNKPRAFTGATRQELKTSKSHIKAMKLGLERQGIRTEQ
;
A
#
# COMPACT_ATOMS: atom_id res chain seq x y z
N MET A 1 22.31 -17.49 14.84
CA MET A 1 22.67 -16.86 13.56
C MET A 1 23.63 -17.81 12.86
N PRO A 2 23.52 -18.04 11.54
CA PRO A 2 24.48 -18.89 10.85
C PRO A 2 25.87 -18.26 10.85
N ASP A 3 26.90 -19.10 10.68
CA ASP A 3 28.27 -18.65 10.47
C ASP A 3 28.48 -18.23 9.01
N PHE A 4 29.35 -17.25 8.78
CA PHE A 4 29.64 -16.70 7.45
C PHE A 4 31.14 -16.67 7.20
N ASN A 5 31.54 -17.06 5.99
CA ASN A 5 32.96 -17.11 5.59
C ASN A 5 33.44 -15.78 5.02
N SER A 6 32.54 -14.82 4.78
CA SER A 6 32.88 -13.47 4.32
C SER A 6 31.81 -12.44 4.65
N ILE A 7 32.19 -11.16 4.66
CA ILE A 7 31.25 -10.04 4.75
C ILE A 7 30.23 -10.06 3.59
N LYS A 8 30.63 -10.55 2.42
CA LYS A 8 29.74 -10.68 1.25
C LYS A 8 28.63 -11.70 1.50
N GLU A 9 28.92 -12.81 2.18
CA GLU A 9 27.91 -13.80 2.57
C GLU A 9 26.96 -13.24 3.62
N LEU A 10 27.49 -12.56 4.65
CA LEU A 10 26.69 -11.88 5.66
C LEU A 10 25.73 -10.84 5.03
N GLN A 11 26.24 -9.99 4.13
CA GLN A 11 25.44 -8.97 3.45
C GLN A 11 24.29 -9.60 2.64
N ARG A 12 24.57 -10.66 1.87
CA ARG A 12 23.54 -11.38 1.10
C ARG A 12 22.49 -12.01 2.00
N TYR A 13 22.91 -12.55 3.14
CA TYR A 13 21.98 -13.12 4.12
C TYR A 13 21.05 -12.05 4.67
N ILE A 14 21.59 -10.92 5.13
CA ILE A 14 20.80 -9.79 5.65
C ILE A 14 19.85 -9.26 4.57
N GLN A 15 20.33 -9.06 3.35
CA GLN A 15 19.50 -8.56 2.24
C GLN A 15 18.33 -9.51 1.95
N THR A 16 18.59 -10.82 1.87
CA THR A 16 17.53 -11.81 1.67
C THR A 16 16.46 -11.73 2.76
N LYS A 17 16.87 -11.58 4.03
CA LYS A 17 15.93 -11.47 5.14
C LYS A 17 15.17 -10.15 5.15
N ALA A 18 15.84 -9.04 4.84
CA ALA A 18 15.20 -7.74 4.68
C ALA A 18 14.15 -7.75 3.57
N ASN A 19 14.43 -8.41 2.45
CA ASN A 19 13.51 -8.49 1.32
C ASN A 19 12.26 -9.31 1.63
N LEU A 20 12.40 -10.37 2.44
CA LEU A 20 11.26 -11.11 2.96
C LEU A 20 10.40 -10.23 3.88
N ALA A 21 11.02 -9.44 4.76
CA ALA A 21 10.31 -8.50 5.63
C ALA A 21 9.59 -7.39 4.84
N LEU A 22 10.23 -6.87 3.79
CA LEU A 22 9.62 -5.89 2.87
C LEU A 22 8.40 -6.47 2.16
N LYS A 23 8.54 -7.65 1.56
CA LYS A 23 7.50 -8.29 0.75
C LYS A 23 6.30 -8.77 1.56
N ASN A 24 6.51 -9.16 2.82
CA ASN A 24 5.47 -9.71 3.67
C ASN A 24 4.94 -8.65 4.63
N GLU A 25 5.67 -8.34 5.71
CA GLU A 25 5.18 -7.48 6.77
C GLU A 25 4.96 -6.03 6.33
N VAL A 26 5.94 -5.43 5.65
CA VAL A 26 5.83 -4.02 5.23
C VAL A 26 4.75 -3.85 4.16
N ALA A 27 4.70 -4.76 3.19
CA ALA A 27 3.66 -4.76 2.17
C ALA A 27 2.27 -4.90 2.77
N THR A 28 2.02 -5.92 3.61
CA THR A 28 0.72 -6.12 4.26
C THR A 28 0.31 -4.89 5.06
N ASN A 29 1.20 -4.34 5.90
CA ASN A 29 0.89 -3.14 6.67
C ASN A 29 0.56 -1.93 5.80
N THR A 30 1.27 -1.77 4.67
CA THR A 30 1.06 -0.66 3.74
C THR A 30 -0.27 -0.80 2.99
N VAL A 31 -0.64 -2.02 2.58
CA VAL A 31 -1.93 -2.32 1.95
C VAL A 31 -3.08 -2.04 2.92
N GLU A 32 -2.99 -2.50 4.16
CA GLU A 32 -4.00 -2.23 5.19
C GLU A 32 -4.16 -0.73 5.45
N ALA A 33 -3.03 0.01 5.55
CA ALA A 33 -3.06 1.46 5.71
C ALA A 33 -3.72 2.14 4.50
N MET A 34 -3.43 1.67 3.28
CA MET A 34 -4.04 2.19 2.05
C MET A 34 -5.54 1.95 2.03
N MET A 35 -6.00 0.73 2.30
CA MET A 35 -7.43 0.38 2.34
C MET A 35 -8.17 1.26 3.36
N LYS A 36 -7.61 1.40 4.57
CA LYS A 36 -8.18 2.28 5.59
C LYS A 36 -8.27 3.73 5.13
N LYS A 37 -7.25 4.26 4.45
CA LYS A 37 -7.29 5.64 3.93
C LYS A 37 -8.24 5.79 2.76
N ILE A 38 -8.42 4.76 1.93
CA ILE A 38 -9.47 4.75 0.91
C ILE A 38 -10.84 4.84 1.58
N ASP A 39 -11.12 4.03 2.61
CA ASP A 39 -12.39 4.14 3.34
C ASP A 39 -12.60 5.56 3.87
N GLU A 40 -11.65 6.07 4.64
CA GLU A 40 -11.75 7.38 5.30
C GLU A 40 -11.94 8.55 4.32
N VAL A 41 -11.17 8.61 3.22
CA VAL A 41 -11.12 9.79 2.35
C VAL A 41 -11.88 9.63 1.05
N VAL A 42 -12.27 8.40 0.69
CA VAL A 42 -13.00 8.10 -0.55
C VAL A 42 -14.40 7.60 -0.25
N TYR A 43 -14.55 6.59 0.61
CA TYR A 43 -15.84 5.92 0.74
C TYR A 43 -16.76 6.54 1.79
N ASP A 44 -16.22 6.88 2.95
CA ASP A 44 -16.99 7.41 4.09
C ASP A 44 -17.40 8.88 3.88
N VAL A 45 -16.77 9.56 2.92
CA VAL A 45 -17.07 10.97 2.63
C VAL A 45 -18.47 11.19 2.02
N TYR A 46 -19.05 10.15 1.41
CA TYR A 46 -20.47 10.12 1.01
C TYR A 46 -20.90 8.72 0.52
N GLU A 47 -22.20 8.44 0.66
CA GLU A 47 -22.86 7.27 0.08
C GLU A 47 -23.54 7.63 -1.27
N PRO A 48 -23.20 6.98 -2.40
CA PRO A 48 -23.86 7.20 -3.67
C PRO A 48 -25.33 6.79 -3.63
N LYS A 49 -26.20 7.56 -4.30
CA LYS A 49 -27.65 7.26 -4.36
C LYS A 49 -28.09 6.52 -5.61
N VAL A 50 -27.25 6.49 -6.65
CA VAL A 50 -27.62 6.05 -8.00
C VAL A 50 -26.92 4.76 -8.45
N TYR A 51 -25.97 4.26 -7.66
CA TYR A 51 -25.27 3.00 -7.90
C TYR A 51 -24.81 2.40 -6.57
N GLU A 52 -24.61 1.09 -6.55
CA GLU A 52 -23.94 0.40 -5.45
C GLU A 52 -22.44 0.43 -5.67
N ARG A 53 -21.69 0.83 -4.63
CA ARG A 53 -20.24 0.95 -4.72
C ARG A 53 -19.61 -0.41 -4.47
N GLU A 54 -18.79 -0.88 -5.41
CA GLU A 54 -18.13 -2.20 -5.39
C GLU A 54 -17.23 -2.44 -4.17
N LYS A 55 -16.62 -1.40 -3.58
CA LYS A 55 -15.76 -1.46 -2.38
C LYS A 55 -14.75 -2.63 -2.43
N ASP A 56 -14.95 -3.65 -1.59
CA ASP A 56 -14.07 -4.82 -1.44
C ASP A 56 -14.27 -5.88 -2.52
N HIS A 57 -15.29 -5.72 -3.37
CA HIS A 57 -15.70 -6.64 -4.43
C HIS A 57 -15.63 -5.94 -5.79
N GLY A 58 -14.42 -5.65 -6.24
CA GLY A 58 -14.12 -4.98 -7.49
C GLY A 58 -13.73 -3.51 -7.34
N GLY A 59 -13.86 -2.88 -6.17
CA GLY A 59 -13.51 -1.47 -5.96
C GLY A 59 -12.05 -1.22 -5.58
N LEU A 60 -11.74 -0.01 -5.10
CA LEU A 60 -10.40 0.40 -4.68
C LEU A 60 -9.87 -0.38 -3.46
N THR A 61 -10.73 -0.92 -2.60
CA THR A 61 -10.32 -1.72 -1.43
C THR A 61 -10.28 -3.22 -1.73
N ASP A 62 -10.70 -3.65 -2.93
CA ASP A 62 -10.54 -5.04 -3.35
C ASP A 62 -9.03 -5.36 -3.45
N PRO A 63 -8.52 -6.38 -2.72
CA PRO A 63 -7.13 -6.80 -2.80
C PRO A 63 -6.65 -7.13 -4.22
N ASN A 64 -7.53 -7.57 -5.12
CA ASN A 64 -7.19 -7.85 -6.52
C ASN A 64 -6.81 -6.58 -7.30
N ASN A 65 -7.25 -5.41 -6.83
CA ASN A 65 -6.89 -4.11 -7.39
C ASN A 65 -5.68 -3.48 -6.70
N ILE A 66 -5.00 -4.19 -5.79
CA ILE A 66 -3.80 -3.67 -5.12
C ILE A 66 -2.61 -4.56 -5.49
N ARG A 67 -1.76 -4.04 -6.38
CA ARG A 67 -0.54 -4.72 -6.82
C ARG A 67 0.59 -4.48 -5.82
N VAL A 68 1.14 -5.58 -5.31
CA VAL A 68 2.36 -5.58 -4.50
C VAL A 68 3.48 -6.25 -5.29
N GLN A 69 4.59 -5.54 -5.52
CA GLN A 69 5.74 -6.09 -6.26
C GLN A 69 7.06 -5.54 -5.74
N MET A 70 8.09 -6.40 -5.69
CA MET A 70 9.47 -5.93 -5.53
C MET A 70 9.93 -5.35 -6.86
N ILE A 71 10.36 -4.09 -6.87
CA ILE A 71 10.87 -3.45 -8.09
C ILE A 71 12.39 -3.58 -8.24
N ASN A 72 13.08 -3.94 -7.15
CA ASN A 72 14.49 -4.28 -7.08
C ASN A 72 14.76 -5.02 -5.75
N ASP A 73 16.03 -5.19 -5.39
CA ASP A 73 16.45 -5.89 -4.18
C ASP A 73 16.22 -5.14 -2.87
N ASP A 74 15.67 -3.93 -2.84
CA ASP A 74 15.49 -3.16 -1.60
C ASP A 74 14.17 -2.38 -1.51
N THR A 75 13.34 -2.45 -2.55
CA THR A 75 12.15 -1.62 -2.69
C THR A 75 10.93 -2.44 -3.08
N VAL A 76 9.90 -2.37 -2.24
CA VAL A 76 8.56 -2.86 -2.53
C VAL A 76 7.67 -1.72 -3.03
N SER A 77 6.98 -1.92 -4.15
CA SER A 77 5.96 -1.04 -4.68
C SER A 77 4.57 -1.57 -4.32
N ILE A 78 3.71 -0.67 -3.85
CA ILE A 78 2.30 -0.93 -3.57
C ILE A 78 1.51 0.06 -4.41
N GLU A 79 0.71 -0.45 -5.34
CA GLU A 79 -0.02 0.34 -6.33
C GLU A 79 -1.47 -0.12 -6.40
N ASN A 80 -2.41 0.81 -6.30
CA ASN A 80 -3.79 0.52 -6.67
C ASN A 80 -3.90 0.59 -8.20
N ILE A 81 -4.43 -0.46 -8.82
CA ILE A 81 -4.50 -0.64 -10.28
C ILE A 81 -5.95 -0.68 -10.79
N ARG A 82 -6.93 -0.25 -9.98
CA ARG A 82 -8.34 -0.26 -10.34
C ARG A 82 -8.60 0.52 -11.64
N SER A 83 -9.19 -0.15 -12.62
CA SER A 83 -9.59 0.45 -13.89
C SER A 83 -10.93 -0.06 -14.42
N ASP A 84 -11.68 0.81 -15.10
CA ASP A 84 -12.90 0.47 -15.85
C ASP A 84 -12.56 0.47 -17.35
N GLY A 85 -12.11 -0.68 -17.85
CA GLY A 85 -11.55 -0.78 -19.20
C GLY A 85 -10.33 0.13 -19.36
N ASN A 86 -10.43 1.15 -20.22
CA ASN A 86 -9.36 2.12 -20.46
C ASN A 86 -9.33 3.28 -19.45
N ARG A 87 -10.22 3.28 -18.44
CA ARG A 87 -10.32 4.38 -17.48
C ARG A 87 -9.62 4.03 -16.19
N ASN A 88 -8.60 4.80 -15.83
CA ASN A 88 -7.91 4.68 -14.56
C ASN A 88 -8.78 5.29 -13.44
N VAL A 89 -9.47 4.45 -12.67
CA VAL A 89 -10.34 4.92 -11.58
C VAL A 89 -9.51 5.56 -10.47
N VAL A 90 -8.30 5.06 -10.24
CA VAL A 90 -7.37 5.61 -9.25
C VAL A 90 -7.03 7.05 -9.58
N GLU A 91 -6.62 7.32 -10.82
CA GLU A 91 -6.31 8.68 -11.28
C GLU A 91 -7.52 9.62 -11.15
N ILE A 92 -8.70 9.14 -11.53
CA ILE A 92 -9.95 9.92 -11.42
C ILE A 92 -10.24 10.31 -9.97
N VAL A 93 -10.04 9.40 -9.02
CA VAL A 93 -10.30 9.65 -7.59
C VAL A 93 -9.20 10.53 -6.98
N GLU A 94 -7.94 10.26 -7.28
CA GLU A 94 -6.78 11.02 -6.79
C GLU A 94 -6.81 12.47 -7.29
N THR A 95 -7.31 12.73 -8.49
CA THR A 95 -7.34 14.07 -9.11
C THR A 95 -8.70 14.76 -9.02
N GLY A 96 -9.78 14.00 -8.82
CA GLY A 96 -11.15 14.48 -8.95
C GLY A 96 -11.57 14.77 -10.41
N GLN A 97 -10.74 14.43 -11.40
CA GLN A 97 -10.95 14.74 -12.81
C GLN A 97 -11.44 13.52 -13.60
N GLY A 98 -12.21 13.76 -14.67
CA GLY A 98 -12.59 12.72 -15.62
C GLY A 98 -13.87 11.96 -15.29
N TYR A 99 -14.61 12.30 -14.23
CA TYR A 99 -15.94 11.73 -13.96
C TYR A 99 -16.93 11.94 -15.12
N TYR A 100 -17.81 10.97 -15.37
CA TYR A 100 -18.82 11.06 -16.44
C TYR A 100 -19.89 12.12 -16.19
N TYR A 101 -20.19 12.40 -14.92
CA TYR A 101 -21.17 13.39 -14.51
C TYR A 101 -20.59 14.27 -13.40
N SER A 102 -21.10 15.49 -13.33
CA SER A 102 -20.77 16.42 -12.25
C SER A 102 -21.50 16.01 -10.97
N PHE A 103 -20.79 16.01 -9.85
CA PHE A 103 -21.32 15.81 -8.51
C PHE A 103 -20.40 16.52 -7.50
N ASP A 104 -20.72 16.41 -6.20
CA ASP A 104 -20.05 17.17 -5.14
C ASP A 104 -18.53 17.02 -5.09
N TYR A 105 -17.97 15.93 -5.64
CA TYR A 105 -16.52 15.67 -5.69
C TYR A 105 -15.91 15.75 -7.09
N THR A 106 -16.65 16.23 -8.08
CA THR A 106 -16.05 16.63 -9.36
C THR A 106 -15.10 17.81 -9.13
N ASN A 107 -13.88 17.71 -9.66
CA ASN A 107 -12.78 18.64 -9.40
C ASN A 107 -12.31 18.70 -7.94
N LYS A 108 -12.68 17.74 -7.09
CA LYS A 108 -12.20 17.65 -5.70
C LYS A 108 -11.43 16.34 -5.49
N PRO A 109 -10.09 16.39 -5.52
CA PRO A 109 -9.21 15.27 -5.20
C PRO A 109 -9.59 14.57 -3.90
N ARG A 110 -9.56 13.23 -3.92
CA ARG A 110 -9.62 12.38 -2.73
C ARG A 110 -8.36 11.53 -2.67
N ALA A 111 -7.24 12.22 -2.44
CA ALA A 111 -5.90 11.70 -2.65
C ALA A 111 -5.45 10.69 -1.59
N PHE A 112 -5.95 9.45 -1.68
CA PHE A 112 -5.72 8.40 -0.69
C PHE A 112 -4.26 7.93 -0.65
N THR A 113 -3.52 8.00 -1.75
CA THR A 113 -2.07 7.68 -1.78
C THR A 113 -1.28 8.68 -0.94
N GLY A 114 -1.63 9.97 -1.03
CA GLY A 114 -1.06 11.02 -0.20
C GLY A 114 -1.37 10.81 1.28
N ALA A 115 -2.64 10.52 1.60
CA ALA A 115 -3.09 10.22 2.95
C ALA A 115 -2.38 8.99 3.55
N THR A 116 -2.22 7.92 2.75
CA THR A 116 -1.51 6.69 3.15
C THR A 116 -0.05 6.98 3.48
N ARG A 117 0.63 7.75 2.62
CA ARG A 117 2.02 8.16 2.87
C ARG A 117 2.16 8.95 4.18
N GLN A 118 1.24 9.87 4.44
CA GLN A 118 1.26 10.68 5.65
C GLN A 118 0.98 9.83 6.90
N GLU A 119 0.05 8.88 6.82
CA GLU A 119 -0.22 7.91 7.88
C GLU A 119 1.04 7.12 8.22
N LEU A 120 1.66 6.47 7.23
CA LEU A 120 2.88 5.68 7.42
C LEU A 120 4.01 6.52 8.01
N LYS A 121 4.19 7.76 7.51
CA LYS A 121 5.21 8.69 8.01
C LYS A 121 4.99 9.08 9.46
N THR A 122 3.74 9.23 9.89
CA THR A 122 3.36 9.68 11.23
C THR A 122 3.37 8.52 12.23
N SER A 123 2.70 7.42 11.91
CA SER A 123 2.56 6.26 12.79
C SER A 123 3.82 5.40 12.89
N LYS A 124 4.71 5.51 11.89
CA LYS A 124 5.88 4.64 11.70
C LYS A 124 5.51 3.15 11.62
N SER A 125 4.27 2.82 11.25
CA SER A 125 3.80 1.42 11.22
C SER A 125 4.64 0.55 10.28
N HIS A 126 5.04 1.06 9.12
CA HIS A 126 5.94 0.39 8.18
C HIS A 126 7.33 0.06 8.78
N ILE A 127 7.87 0.92 9.65
CA ILE A 127 9.13 0.64 10.37
C ILE A 127 8.92 -0.48 11.38
N LYS A 128 7.82 -0.44 12.14
CA LYS A 128 7.47 -1.50 13.10
C LYS A 128 7.25 -2.83 12.38
N ALA A 129 6.60 -2.82 11.23
CA ALA A 129 6.41 -3.98 10.37
C ALA A 129 7.76 -4.55 9.88
N MET A 130 8.69 -3.67 9.47
CA MET A 130 10.04 -4.09 9.09
C MET A 130 10.79 -4.75 10.25
N LYS A 131 10.77 -4.13 11.45
CA LYS A 131 11.39 -4.71 12.66
C LYS A 131 10.81 -6.10 12.98
N LEU A 132 9.49 -6.21 12.98
CA LEU A 132 8.78 -7.48 13.20
C LEU A 132 9.18 -8.55 12.16
N GLY A 133 9.25 -8.15 10.87
CA GLY A 133 9.67 -9.05 9.80
C GLY A 133 11.10 -9.52 9.97
N LEU A 134 12.04 -8.63 10.30
CA LEU A 134 13.44 -8.98 10.58
C LEU A 134 13.56 -9.96 11.77
N GLU A 135 12.81 -9.72 12.85
CA GLU A 135 12.77 -10.60 14.01
C GLU A 135 12.23 -11.99 13.68
N ARG A 136 11.15 -12.08 12.90
CA ARG A 136 10.63 -13.34 12.36
C ARG A 136 11.64 -14.08 11.48
N GLN A 137 12.53 -13.34 10.82
CA GLN A 137 13.61 -13.89 10.03
C GLN A 137 14.87 -14.23 10.84
N GLY A 138 14.85 -14.05 12.17
CA GLY A 138 15.94 -14.38 13.09
C GLY A 138 16.99 -13.28 13.25
N ILE A 139 16.71 -12.06 12.76
CA ILE A 139 17.56 -10.87 12.94
C ILE A 139 16.97 -10.04 14.09
N ARG A 140 17.72 -9.91 15.18
CA ARG A 140 17.31 -9.07 16.31
C ARG A 140 17.39 -7.60 15.93
N THR A 141 16.37 -6.84 16.29
CA THR A 141 16.36 -5.39 16.15
C THR A 141 16.38 -4.71 17.51
N GLU A 142 16.90 -3.49 17.58
CA GLU A 142 16.78 -2.67 18.79
C GLU A 142 15.31 -2.29 18.99
N GLN A 143 14.87 -2.21 20.25
CA GLN A 143 13.49 -1.86 20.60
C GLN A 143 13.15 -0.43 20.13
#